data_AF-A0A2H0Z6H6-F1
#
_entry.id   AF-A0A2H0Z6H6-F1
#
_cell.length_a   1.000
_cell.length_b   1.000
_cell.length_c   1.000
_cell.angle_alpha   90.00
_cell.angle_beta   90.00
_cell.angle_gamma   90.00
#
_symmetry.space_group_name_H-M   'P 1'
#
loop_
_entity.id
_entity.type
_entity.pdbx_description
1 polymer ?
#
loop_
_entity_poly.entity_id
_entity_poly.type
_entity_poly.pdbx_seq_one_letter_code
_entity_poly.pdbx_strand_id
1 'polypeptide(L)'
;MMNVEMARLPRSHSTTPAQEFRGRFVPQARSGRAPHPPKVQKVWAQKINKKERRLAICSAIAASANKELIKYEKELPIIITDELQKIKKTSDLEAIVNTFGLSRGLLKAKKKKIRPGKGKMRGRKYRKRISLLFVIDKDYGIVNAATNLPGVDISSVQNLNVGVLAPGANAGRIVVWTESAIKKLDELFKV
;
A
#
# COMPACT_ATOMS: atom_id res chain seq x y z
N MET A 1 8.32 -22.26 -54.93
CA MET A 1 8.16 -23.55 -54.24
C MET A 1 6.74 -23.62 -53.68
N MET A 2 5.76 -24.00 -54.51
CA MET A 2 4.40 -24.34 -54.06
C MET A 2 4.39 -25.84 -53.77
N ASN A 3 3.72 -26.27 -52.68
CA ASN A 3 3.53 -27.68 -52.25
C ASN A 3 4.66 -28.33 -51.43
N VAL A 4 5.10 -27.72 -50.33
CA VAL A 4 6.08 -28.32 -49.38
C VAL A 4 5.39 -29.04 -48.20
N GLU A 5 4.09 -29.39 -48.31
CA GLU A 5 3.28 -30.02 -47.24
C GLU A 5 3.36 -29.31 -45.86
N MET A 6 3.59 -28.00 -45.91
CA MET A 6 3.94 -27.20 -44.75
C MET A 6 3.06 -25.94 -44.67
N ALA A 7 2.66 -25.55 -43.46
CA ALA A 7 1.91 -24.32 -43.23
C ALA A 7 2.67 -23.09 -43.78
N ARG A 8 1.95 -22.07 -44.26
CA ARG A 8 2.50 -20.85 -44.91
C ARG A 8 3.13 -19.84 -43.93
N LEU A 9 3.71 -20.32 -42.83
CA LEU A 9 4.37 -19.48 -41.83
C LEU A 9 5.78 -19.08 -42.29
N PRO A 10 6.24 -17.86 -41.96
CA PRO A 10 7.61 -17.45 -42.21
C PRO A 10 8.57 -18.34 -41.41
N ARG A 11 9.62 -18.82 -42.08
CA ARG A 11 10.60 -19.76 -41.55
C ARG A 11 11.99 -19.13 -41.49
N SER A 12 12.81 -19.55 -40.53
CA SER A 12 14.22 -19.17 -40.50
C SER A 12 15.04 -19.97 -41.51
N HIS A 13 15.89 -19.28 -42.26
CA HIS A 13 16.96 -19.89 -43.04
C HIS A 13 18.26 -19.64 -42.27
N SER A 14 18.70 -20.64 -41.52
CA SER A 14 19.90 -20.56 -40.69
C SER A 14 20.81 -21.73 -41.01
N THR A 15 22.12 -21.51 -41.06
CA THR A 15 23.12 -22.56 -41.31
C THR A 15 23.15 -23.64 -40.21
N THR A 16 22.60 -23.36 -39.03
CA THR A 16 22.49 -24.34 -37.95
C THR A 16 21.31 -25.29 -38.20
N PRO A 17 21.53 -26.61 -38.36
CA PRO A 17 20.47 -27.56 -38.71
C PRO A 17 19.30 -27.57 -37.72
N ALA A 18 19.59 -27.37 -36.42
CA ALA A 18 18.56 -27.34 -35.39
C ALA A 18 17.59 -26.16 -35.51
N GLN A 19 17.97 -25.07 -36.18
CA GLN A 19 17.17 -23.85 -36.32
C GLN A 19 16.66 -23.61 -37.74
N GLU A 20 17.11 -24.42 -38.71
CA GLU A 20 16.73 -24.31 -40.11
C GLU A 20 15.25 -24.68 -40.31
N PHE A 21 14.57 -23.96 -41.21
CA PHE A 21 13.15 -24.14 -41.57
C PHE A 21 12.13 -24.11 -40.42
N ARG A 22 12.50 -23.57 -39.24
CA ARG A 22 11.55 -23.39 -38.12
C ARG A 22 10.67 -22.15 -38.33
N GLY A 23 9.38 -22.27 -38.05
CA GLY A 23 8.46 -21.13 -37.99
C GLY A 23 8.92 -20.11 -36.95
N ARG A 24 9.09 -18.84 -37.35
CA ARG A 24 9.50 -17.71 -36.49
C ARG A 24 8.64 -16.48 -36.78
N PHE A 25 8.87 -15.38 -36.06
CA PHE A 25 8.16 -14.09 -36.18
C PHE A 25 6.66 -14.09 -35.81
N VAL A 26 5.99 -15.24 -35.90
CA VAL A 26 4.56 -15.38 -35.62
C VAL A 26 4.33 -15.75 -34.14
N PRO A 27 3.28 -15.22 -33.48
CA PRO A 27 3.02 -15.44 -32.06
C PRO A 27 2.80 -16.90 -31.62
N GLN A 28 2.21 -17.76 -32.45
CA GLN A 28 2.04 -19.18 -32.10
C GLN A 28 3.34 -19.98 -32.13
N ALA A 29 4.42 -19.44 -32.70
CA ALA A 29 5.69 -20.13 -32.77
C ALA A 29 6.47 -20.04 -31.44
N ARG A 30 7.14 -21.12 -31.04
CA ARG A 30 8.05 -21.13 -29.89
C ARG A 30 9.18 -20.13 -30.11
N SER A 31 9.41 -19.25 -29.14
CA SER A 31 10.37 -18.12 -29.25
C SER A 31 10.03 -17.11 -30.37
N GLY A 32 8.78 -17.08 -30.83
CA GLY A 32 8.24 -16.02 -31.69
C GLY A 32 7.92 -14.73 -30.91
N ARG A 33 7.49 -13.69 -31.63
CA ARG A 33 7.10 -12.41 -31.03
C ARG A 33 5.78 -12.58 -30.27
N ALA A 34 5.72 -12.13 -29.03
CA ALA A 34 4.45 -12.10 -28.29
C ALA A 34 3.41 -11.18 -28.98
N PRO A 35 2.14 -11.60 -29.10
CA PRO A 35 1.09 -10.74 -29.65
C PRO A 35 0.81 -9.59 -28.67
N HIS A 36 0.79 -8.35 -29.18
CA HIS A 36 0.53 -7.12 -28.42
C HIS A 36 1.34 -7.01 -27.09
N PRO A 37 2.68 -6.96 -27.15
CA PRO A 37 3.50 -6.87 -25.94
C PRO A 37 3.27 -5.54 -25.19
N PRO A 38 3.48 -5.50 -23.86
CA PRO A 38 3.33 -4.28 -23.09
C PRO A 38 4.28 -3.20 -23.61
N LYS A 39 3.74 -2.04 -23.98
CA LYS A 39 4.50 -0.89 -24.46
C LYS A 39 4.72 0.12 -23.33
N VAL A 40 5.86 0.80 -23.36
CA VAL A 40 6.18 1.89 -22.43
C VAL A 40 5.19 3.05 -22.57
N GLN A 41 4.62 3.25 -23.77
CA GLN A 41 3.62 4.27 -24.08
C GLN A 41 2.29 4.10 -23.33
N LYS A 42 2.06 2.98 -22.64
CA LYS A 42 0.83 2.78 -21.86
C LYS A 42 0.76 3.81 -20.73
N VAL A 43 -0.35 4.55 -20.65
CA VAL A 43 -0.64 5.44 -19.52
C VAL A 43 -1.00 4.60 -18.29
N TRP A 44 -0.15 4.65 -17.25
CA TRP A 44 -0.34 3.89 -16.01
C TRP A 44 -1.12 4.65 -14.94
N ALA A 45 -1.10 5.98 -15.00
CA ALA A 45 -1.78 6.83 -14.03
C ALA A 45 -3.28 6.94 -14.34
N GLN A 46 -4.10 6.85 -13.31
CA GLN A 46 -5.54 7.09 -13.40
C GLN A 46 -5.87 8.44 -12.77
N LYS A 47 -6.48 9.35 -13.56
CA LYS A 47 -6.89 10.67 -13.07
C LYS A 47 -8.17 10.53 -12.23
N ILE A 48 -8.18 11.18 -11.07
CA ILE A 48 -9.33 11.27 -10.16
C ILE A 48 -9.63 12.75 -9.93
N ASN A 49 -10.92 13.10 -9.85
CA ASN A 49 -11.34 14.47 -9.57
C ASN A 49 -10.91 14.90 -8.16
N LYS A 50 -10.48 16.17 -8.02
CA LYS A 50 -10.06 16.70 -6.71
C LYS A 50 -11.18 16.61 -5.66
N LYS A 51 -12.43 16.84 -6.08
CA LYS A 51 -13.62 16.75 -5.22
C LYS A 51 -13.85 15.33 -4.71
N GLU A 52 -13.83 14.33 -5.59
CA GLU A 52 -13.95 12.91 -5.23
C GLU A 52 -12.82 12.46 -4.31
N ARG A 53 -11.57 12.86 -4.61
CA ARG A 53 -10.43 12.58 -3.72
C ARG A 53 -10.65 13.16 -2.32
N ARG A 54 -11.12 14.42 -2.22
CA ARG A 54 -11.39 15.06 -0.93
C ARG A 54 -12.52 14.35 -0.18
N LEU A 55 -13.61 14.00 -0.86
CA LEU A 55 -14.72 13.23 -0.28
C LEU A 55 -14.24 11.88 0.24
N ALA A 56 -13.42 11.15 -0.51
CA ALA A 56 -12.89 9.87 -0.08
C ALA A 56 -12.02 9.98 1.18
N ILE A 57 -11.25 11.07 1.33
CA ILE A 57 -10.48 11.34 2.55
C ILE A 57 -11.43 11.61 3.73
N CYS A 58 -12.45 12.46 3.53
CA CYS A 58 -13.45 12.77 4.56
C CYS A 58 -14.21 11.50 5.01
N SER A 59 -14.66 10.68 4.07
CA SER A 59 -15.32 9.40 4.36
C SER A 59 -14.40 8.45 5.13
N ALA A 60 -13.11 8.39 4.78
CA ALA A 60 -12.15 7.54 5.48
C ALA A 60 -11.86 8.03 6.90
N ILE A 61 -11.79 9.36 7.12
CA ILE A 61 -11.68 9.97 8.45
C ILE A 61 -12.93 9.67 9.28
N ALA A 62 -14.12 9.88 8.73
CA ALA A 62 -15.38 9.59 9.40
C ALA A 62 -15.49 8.09 9.78
N ALA A 63 -15.06 7.20 8.89
CA ALA A 63 -15.01 5.76 9.16
C ALA A 63 -14.04 5.39 10.31
N SER A 64 -13.03 6.22 10.59
CA SER A 64 -12.11 6.00 11.71
C SER A 64 -12.74 6.27 13.09
N ALA A 65 -13.82 7.06 13.13
CA ALA A 65 -14.58 7.32 14.35
C ALA A 65 -15.72 6.32 14.57
N ASN A 66 -16.13 5.57 13.53
CA ASN A 66 -17.22 4.62 13.64
C ASN A 66 -16.76 3.27 14.22
N LYS A 67 -17.31 2.92 15.40
CA LYS A 67 -17.01 1.69 16.14
C LYS A 67 -17.40 0.42 15.39
N GLU A 68 -18.51 0.44 14.65
CA GLU A 68 -19.04 -0.74 13.95
C GLU A 68 -18.11 -1.17 12.81
N LEU A 69 -17.54 -0.21 12.08
CA LEU A 69 -16.65 -0.48 10.95
C LEU A 69 -15.32 -1.08 11.40
N ILE A 70 -14.75 -0.57 12.49
CA ILE A 70 -13.43 -1.02 12.99
C ILE A 70 -13.56 -2.32 13.81
N LYS A 71 -14.74 -2.58 14.39
CA LYS A 71 -14.97 -3.68 15.36
C LYS A 71 -13.99 -3.61 16.53
N TYR A 72 -13.88 -2.41 17.12
CA TYR A 72 -13.04 -2.16 18.29
C TYR A 72 -13.90 -1.92 19.52
N GLU A 73 -13.44 -2.39 20.68
CA GLU A 73 -14.24 -2.38 21.91
C GLU A 73 -14.18 -1.03 22.63
N LYS A 74 -13.08 -0.29 22.51
CA LYS A 74 -12.89 1.00 23.17
C LYS A 74 -13.60 2.14 22.45
N GLU A 75 -13.68 3.28 23.12
CA GLU A 75 -14.17 4.53 22.57
C GLU A 75 -13.25 5.05 21.45
N LEU A 76 -13.86 5.59 20.41
CA LEU A 76 -13.22 6.19 19.25
C LEU A 76 -13.85 7.56 19.02
N PRO A 77 -13.09 8.57 18.53
CA PRO A 77 -11.67 8.54 18.17
C PRO A 77 -10.72 8.58 19.37
N ILE A 78 -9.50 8.04 19.22
CA ILE A 78 -8.46 8.11 20.26
C ILE A 78 -7.66 9.39 20.06
N ILE A 79 -7.67 10.26 21.07
CA ILE A 79 -6.97 11.55 21.07
C ILE A 79 -5.90 11.52 22.17
N ILE A 80 -4.68 11.91 21.82
CA ILE A 80 -3.53 11.97 22.73
C ILE A 80 -2.93 13.37 22.72
N THR A 81 -2.33 13.76 23.83
CA THR A 81 -1.59 15.02 23.99
C THR A 81 -0.45 15.14 22.98
N ASP A 82 -0.06 16.39 22.67
CA ASP A 82 1.00 16.68 21.69
C ASP A 82 2.41 16.27 22.17
N GLU A 83 2.57 15.87 23.43
CA GLU A 83 3.81 15.32 23.96
C GLU A 83 4.30 14.09 23.19
N LEU A 84 3.36 13.33 22.63
CA LEU A 84 3.65 12.16 21.80
C LEU A 84 4.55 12.52 20.60
N GLN A 85 4.45 13.74 20.05
CA GLN A 85 5.24 14.15 18.90
C GLN A 85 6.74 14.28 19.22
N LYS A 86 7.10 14.50 20.49
CA LYS A 86 8.48 14.74 20.96
C LYS A 86 9.26 13.45 21.24
N ILE A 87 8.59 12.30 21.22
CA ILE A 87 9.20 11.00 21.57
C ILE A 87 10.20 10.60 20.48
N LYS A 88 11.43 10.30 20.89
CA LYS A 88 12.51 9.88 19.99
C LYS A 88 12.83 8.40 20.06
N LYS A 89 12.59 7.76 21.20
CA LYS A 89 12.92 6.34 21.41
C LYS A 89 11.72 5.45 21.11
N THR A 90 11.99 4.35 20.41
CA THR A 90 10.98 3.33 20.09
C THR A 90 10.44 2.63 21.33
N SER A 91 11.28 2.40 22.35
CA SER A 91 10.89 1.80 23.64
C SER A 91 9.76 2.56 24.32
N ASP A 92 9.89 3.89 24.32
CA ASP A 92 8.99 4.79 25.03
C ASP A 92 7.64 4.82 24.31
N LEU A 93 7.66 4.82 22.98
CA LEU A 93 6.45 4.71 22.16
C LEU A 93 5.76 3.35 22.34
N GLU A 94 6.51 2.25 22.42
CA GLU A 94 5.95 0.92 22.67
C GLU A 94 5.28 0.84 24.05
N ALA A 95 5.91 1.42 25.08
CA ALA A 95 5.34 1.51 26.43
C ALA A 95 4.00 2.25 26.41
N ILE A 96 3.93 3.40 25.75
CA ILE A 96 2.69 4.17 25.62
C ILE A 96 1.59 3.37 24.92
N VAL A 97 1.90 2.70 23.80
CA VAL A 97 0.92 1.88 23.08
C VAL A 97 0.40 0.73 23.94
N ASN A 98 1.25 0.16 24.80
CA ASN A 98 0.85 -0.87 25.75
C ASN A 98 -0.08 -0.32 26.83
N THR A 99 0.22 0.85 27.40
CA THR A 99 -0.62 1.53 28.40
C THR A 99 -2.01 1.84 27.85
N PHE A 100 -2.09 2.31 26.61
CA PHE A 100 -3.36 2.56 25.92
C PHE A 100 -4.08 1.27 25.45
N GLY A 101 -3.53 0.08 25.71
CA GLY A 101 -4.12 -1.21 25.34
C GLY A 101 -4.27 -1.45 23.83
N LEU A 102 -3.42 -0.80 23.03
CA LEU A 102 -3.39 -0.91 21.56
C LEU A 102 -2.39 -1.98 21.09
N SER A 103 -1.76 -2.68 22.02
CA SER A 103 -0.73 -3.71 21.81
C SER A 103 -1.19 -4.90 20.96
N ARG A 104 -2.48 -5.27 21.01
CA ARG A 104 -3.04 -6.39 20.24
C ARG A 104 -2.80 -6.26 18.74
N GLY A 105 -2.86 -5.04 18.22
CA GLY A 105 -2.57 -4.73 16.81
C GLY A 105 -1.09 -4.96 16.47
N LEU A 106 -0.18 -4.48 17.32
CA LEU A 106 1.27 -4.66 17.16
C LEU A 106 1.67 -6.14 17.18
N LEU A 107 1.14 -6.92 18.13
CA LEU A 107 1.43 -8.36 18.23
C LEU A 107 1.02 -9.12 16.97
N LYS A 108 -0.13 -8.75 16.39
CA LYS A 108 -0.60 -9.31 15.10
C LYS A 108 0.31 -8.89 13.94
N ALA A 109 0.81 -7.66 13.94
CA ALA A 109 1.69 -7.14 12.90
C ALA A 109 3.12 -7.69 12.96
N LYS A 110 3.61 -8.01 14.16
CA LYS A 110 4.92 -8.66 14.39
C LYS A 110 5.03 -10.02 13.68
N LYS A 111 3.92 -10.77 13.60
CA LYS A 111 3.84 -12.04 12.86
C LYS A 111 3.82 -11.79 11.34
N LYS A 112 4.99 -11.90 10.70
CA LYS A 112 5.15 -11.83 9.23
C LYS A 112 4.89 -13.18 8.56
N LYS A 113 4.25 -13.16 7.37
CA LYS A 113 4.08 -14.36 6.53
C LYS A 113 4.85 -14.19 5.21
N ILE A 114 5.33 -15.31 4.65
CA ILE A 114 5.93 -15.31 3.30
C ILE A 114 4.81 -15.14 2.28
N ARG A 115 5.02 -14.27 1.29
CA ARG A 115 4.06 -13.99 0.22
C ARG A 115 3.98 -15.20 -0.73
N PRO A 116 2.76 -15.69 -1.04
CA PRO A 116 2.60 -16.75 -2.04
C PRO A 116 2.93 -16.25 -3.46
N GLY A 117 3.27 -17.19 -4.34
CA GLY A 117 3.52 -16.93 -5.77
C GLY A 117 4.89 -16.32 -6.10
N LYS A 118 5.05 -15.86 -7.35
CA LYS A 118 6.34 -15.36 -7.89
C LYS A 118 6.79 -14.02 -7.28
N GLY A 119 5.90 -13.29 -6.59
CA GLY A 119 6.23 -12.02 -5.94
C GLY A 119 7.32 -12.15 -4.87
N LYS A 120 7.48 -13.34 -4.28
CA LYS A 120 8.57 -13.65 -3.34
C LYS A 120 9.96 -13.47 -3.94
N MET A 121 10.10 -13.74 -5.24
CA MET A 121 11.36 -13.62 -5.99
C MET A 121 11.61 -12.18 -6.48
N ARG A 122 10.58 -11.34 -6.52
CA ARG A 122 10.65 -9.95 -7.01
C ARG A 122 10.86 -8.94 -5.86
N GLY A 123 11.60 -9.32 -4.82
CA GLY A 123 11.89 -8.46 -3.66
C GLY A 123 10.73 -8.25 -2.65
N ARG A 124 9.55 -8.85 -2.86
CA ARG A 124 8.36 -8.68 -2.00
C ARG A 124 8.06 -9.93 -1.17
N LYS A 125 9.09 -10.52 -0.54
CA LYS A 125 9.03 -11.81 0.16
C LYS A 125 8.07 -11.83 1.35
N TYR A 126 8.00 -10.77 2.14
CA TYR A 126 7.19 -10.73 3.35
C TYR A 126 5.90 -9.93 3.18
N ARG A 127 4.81 -10.40 3.80
CA ARG A 127 3.57 -9.65 4.02
C ARG A 127 3.41 -9.42 5.52
N LYS A 128 3.30 -8.15 5.90
CA LYS A 128 3.00 -7.71 7.28
C LYS A 128 1.54 -7.25 7.35
N ARG A 129 0.96 -7.27 8.55
CA ARG A 129 -0.36 -6.66 8.81
C ARG A 129 -0.15 -5.19 9.15
N ILE A 130 -1.13 -4.38 8.78
CA ILE A 130 -1.23 -2.97 9.13
C ILE A 130 -2.07 -2.89 10.41
N SER A 131 -1.65 -2.12 11.41
CA SER A 131 -2.32 -2.03 12.72
C SER A 131 -2.79 -0.62 13.03
N LEU A 132 -1.86 0.26 13.40
CA LEU A 132 -2.16 1.60 13.95
C LEU A 132 -1.69 2.67 12.99
N LEU A 133 -2.43 3.78 12.94
CA LEU A 133 -1.98 5.02 12.33
C LEU A 133 -1.89 6.09 13.40
N PHE A 134 -0.74 6.72 13.55
CA PHE A 134 -0.64 7.98 14.29
C PHE A 134 -0.75 9.14 13.32
N VAL A 135 -1.65 10.07 13.63
CA VAL A 135 -1.75 11.32 12.88
C VAL A 135 -1.27 12.47 13.76
N ILE A 136 -0.24 13.13 13.26
CA ILE A 136 0.47 14.21 13.94
C ILE A 136 0.34 15.50 13.14
N ASP A 137 0.53 16.63 13.79
CA ASP A 137 0.72 17.89 13.07
C ASP A 137 2.14 17.98 12.50
N LYS A 138 3.11 18.07 13.41
CA LYS A 138 4.55 18.23 13.12
C LYS A 138 5.35 17.06 13.66
N ASP A 139 6.47 16.79 13.03
CA ASP A 139 7.42 15.77 13.47
C ASP A 139 8.52 16.41 14.33
N TYR A 140 8.60 15.99 15.60
CA TYR A 140 9.68 16.36 16.52
C TYR A 140 10.59 15.16 16.87
N GLY A 141 10.52 14.07 16.09
CA GLY A 141 11.30 12.85 16.28
C GLY A 141 10.46 11.57 16.33
N ILE A 142 9.14 11.69 16.39
CA ILE A 142 8.20 10.57 16.47
C ILE A 142 8.25 9.65 15.23
N VAL A 143 8.56 10.20 14.04
CA VAL A 143 8.72 9.39 12.83
C VAL A 143 9.82 8.36 13.03
N ASN A 144 10.98 8.80 13.55
CA ASN A 144 12.09 7.90 13.84
C ASN A 144 11.72 6.85 14.89
N ALA A 145 11.00 7.25 15.95
CA ALA A 145 10.58 6.33 17.00
C ALA A 145 9.66 5.21 16.46
N ALA A 146 8.73 5.51 15.55
CA ALA A 146 7.78 4.50 15.08
C ALA A 146 8.24 3.70 13.84
N THR A 147 9.23 4.16 13.07
CA THR A 147 9.69 3.46 11.85
C THR A 147 10.02 1.98 12.08
N ASN A 148 10.53 1.64 13.27
CA ASN A 148 10.89 0.26 13.62
C ASN A 148 9.71 -0.55 14.20
N LEU A 149 8.61 0.10 14.61
CA LEU A 149 7.44 -0.58 15.16
C LEU A 149 6.67 -1.34 14.07
N PRO A 150 6.31 -2.61 14.30
CA PRO A 150 5.63 -3.41 13.30
C PRO A 150 4.17 -2.97 13.13
N GLY A 151 3.80 -2.57 11.90
CA GLY A 151 2.42 -2.28 11.51
C GLY A 151 1.93 -0.90 11.91
N VAL A 152 2.79 -0.07 12.51
CA VAL A 152 2.52 1.32 12.82
C VAL A 152 2.93 2.18 11.64
N ASP A 153 2.03 3.05 11.20
CA ASP A 153 2.37 4.12 10.27
C ASP A 153 2.18 5.48 10.97
N ILE A 154 2.93 6.49 10.54
CA ILE A 154 2.75 7.89 10.94
C ILE A 154 2.41 8.70 9.69
N SER A 155 1.48 9.64 9.83
CA SER A 155 1.17 10.61 8.79
C SER A 155 0.97 12.00 9.40
N SER A 156 1.39 13.04 8.68
CA SER A 156 1.01 14.40 9.04
C SER A 156 -0.40 14.70 8.53
N VAL A 157 -1.19 15.47 9.28
CA VAL A 157 -2.56 15.87 8.89
C VAL A 157 -2.61 16.44 7.47
N GLN A 158 -1.63 17.29 7.11
CA GLN A 158 -1.58 17.93 5.80
C GLN A 158 -1.40 16.94 4.65
N ASN A 159 -0.74 15.81 4.92
CA ASN A 159 -0.38 14.79 3.94
C ASN A 159 -1.24 13.51 4.08
N LEU A 160 -2.42 13.63 4.68
CA LEU A 160 -3.35 12.51 4.82
C LEU A 160 -3.83 12.02 3.45
N ASN A 161 -3.68 10.72 3.24
CA ASN A 161 -4.09 10.04 2.01
C ASN A 161 -5.05 8.89 2.32
N VAL A 162 -5.99 8.65 1.42
CA VAL A 162 -6.97 7.55 1.52
C VAL A 162 -6.27 6.21 1.64
N GLY A 163 -5.16 5.98 0.93
CA GLY A 163 -4.43 4.71 1.00
C GLY A 163 -3.83 4.42 2.38
N VAL A 164 -3.59 5.45 3.20
CA VAL A 164 -3.09 5.31 4.57
C VAL A 164 -4.25 5.10 5.54
N LEU A 165 -5.36 5.83 5.37
CA LEU A 165 -6.55 5.72 6.22
C LEU A 165 -7.37 4.45 5.95
N ALA A 166 -7.48 4.03 4.70
CA ALA A 166 -8.27 2.89 4.23
C ALA A 166 -7.41 1.94 3.37
N PRO A 167 -6.45 1.22 3.98
CA PRO A 167 -5.55 0.35 3.25
C PRO A 167 -6.31 -0.80 2.57
N GLY A 168 -6.12 -0.95 1.26
CA GLY A 168 -6.81 -1.98 0.47
C GLY A 168 -8.29 -1.67 0.19
N ALA A 169 -8.68 -0.39 0.25
CA ALA A 169 -10.07 0.08 0.09
C ALA A 169 -11.04 -0.42 1.18
N ASN A 170 -10.51 -0.87 2.33
CA ASN A 170 -11.30 -1.17 3.51
C ASN A 170 -11.34 0.07 4.42
N ALA A 171 -12.52 0.64 4.60
CA ALA A 171 -12.73 1.77 5.50
C ALA A 171 -12.68 1.31 6.98
N GLY A 172 -12.20 2.19 7.87
CA GLY A 172 -12.07 1.88 9.30
C GLY A 172 -10.70 1.32 9.67
N ARG A 173 -9.71 2.20 9.79
CA ARG A 173 -8.41 1.92 10.42
C ARG A 173 -8.40 2.50 11.82
N ILE A 174 -7.69 1.85 12.76
CA ILE A 174 -7.46 2.43 14.09
C ILE A 174 -6.48 3.59 13.94
N VAL A 175 -7.00 4.80 14.17
CA VAL A 175 -6.24 6.05 14.09
C VAL A 175 -6.15 6.67 15.48
N VAL A 176 -4.94 7.06 15.84
CA VAL A 176 -4.62 7.82 17.04
C VAL A 176 -4.24 9.23 16.62
N TRP A 177 -5.00 10.20 17.08
CA TRP A 177 -4.84 11.60 16.73
C TRP A 177 -4.12 12.35 17.83
N THR A 178 -3.27 13.31 17.48
CA THR A 178 -2.80 14.30 18.45
C THR A 178 -3.78 15.46 18.54
N GLU A 179 -3.83 16.15 19.68
CA GLU A 179 -4.70 17.31 19.87
C GLU A 179 -4.48 18.41 18.80
N SER A 180 -3.23 18.77 18.52
CA SER A 180 -2.91 19.72 17.45
C SER A 180 -3.34 19.23 16.06
N ALA A 181 -3.35 17.91 15.86
CA ALA A 181 -3.75 17.33 14.57
C ALA A 181 -5.25 17.52 14.32
N ILE A 182 -6.09 17.37 15.35
CA ILE A 182 -7.54 17.57 15.25
C ILE A 182 -7.87 19.05 15.01
N LYS A 183 -7.22 19.96 15.74
CA LYS A 183 -7.42 21.41 15.55
C LYS A 183 -7.16 21.83 14.09
N LYS A 184 -6.08 21.32 13.49
CA LYS A 184 -5.77 21.57 12.07
C LYS A 184 -6.67 20.85 11.10
N LEU A 185 -7.21 19.69 11.47
CA LEU A 185 -8.16 18.99 10.64
C LEU A 185 -9.42 19.83 10.43
N ASP A 186 -9.90 20.49 11.49
CA ASP A 186 -11.03 21.42 11.41
C ASP A 186 -10.72 22.60 10.46
N GLU A 187 -9.53 23.19 10.54
CA GLU A 187 -9.09 24.25 9.61
C GLU A 187 -9.05 23.78 8.14
N LEU A 188 -8.58 22.56 7.89
CA LEU A 188 -8.40 22.02 6.53
C LEU A 188 -9.70 21.56 5.86
N PHE A 189 -10.66 21.10 6.65
CA PHE A 189 -11.94 20.56 6.17
C PHE A 189 -13.14 21.43 6.51
N LYS A 190 -12.91 22.64 7.03
CA LYS A 190 -13.94 23.66 7.19
C LYS A 190 -14.73 23.82 5.90
N VAL A 191 -16.03 23.56 6.01
CA VAL A 191 -17.04 23.74 4.95
C VAL A 191 -17.35 25.22 4.84
#